data_AF-A0AAD5FA08-F1
#
_entry.id   AF-A0AAD5FA08-F1
#
_cell.length_a   1.000
_cell.length_b   1.000
_cell.length_c   1.000
_cell.angle_alpha   90.00
_cell.angle_beta   90.00
_cell.angle_gamma   90.00
#
_symmetry.space_group_name_H-M   'P 1'
#
loop_
_entity.id
_entity.type
_entity.pdbx_description
1 polymer ?
#
loop_
_entity_poly.entity_id
_entity_poly.type
_entity_poly.pdbx_seq_one_letter_code
_entity_poly.pdbx_strand_id
1 'polypeptide(L)'
;MFSWASKDGKKKEPELFQTVADGLKRLYRTKLLPLEEAYRYHDFHSPALEDADFDNKPMVLLVGQYSTGKTTFIRHLLENEFPGMRIGPEPTTDSFIAVMHGEQDGLVPGNALVVDPKKPFRKLNAFGNAFLN
;
A
#
# COMPACT_ATOMS: atom_id res chain seq x y z
N MET A 1 47.62 4.61 22.22
CA MET A 1 47.49 3.22 21.72
C MET A 1 46.16 3.09 21.00
N PHE A 2 46.15 3.20 19.67
CA PHE A 2 44.97 2.89 18.87
C PHE A 2 44.98 1.38 18.60
N SER A 3 44.03 0.65 19.19
CA SER A 3 43.81 -0.77 18.90
C SER A 3 42.82 -0.88 17.75
N TRP A 4 43.35 -1.07 16.55
CA TRP A 4 42.60 -1.58 15.40
C TRP A 4 42.70 -3.10 15.43
N ALA A 5 41.91 -3.73 16.33
CA ALA A 5 41.84 -5.17 16.44
C ALA A 5 40.54 -5.67 15.81
N SER A 6 40.69 -6.17 14.58
CA SER A 6 39.90 -7.20 13.90
C SER A 6 38.44 -7.37 14.34
N LYS A 7 37.53 -6.85 13.53
CA LYS A 7 36.11 -7.21 13.56
C LYS A 7 35.73 -8.03 12.32
N ASP A 8 36.65 -8.86 11.84
CA ASP A 8 36.40 -9.83 10.76
C ASP A 8 36.18 -11.22 11.36
N GLY A 9 35.00 -11.80 11.09
CA GLY A 9 34.82 -13.25 11.17
C GLY A 9 33.71 -13.81 12.04
N LYS A 10 32.84 -12.99 12.67
CA LYS A 10 31.54 -13.56 13.12
C LYS A 10 30.71 -13.82 11.87
N LYS A 11 30.74 -15.06 11.37
CA LYS A 11 29.69 -15.60 10.49
C LYS A 11 28.37 -15.19 11.14
N LYS A 12 27.67 -14.21 10.55
CA LYS A 12 26.32 -13.88 10.99
C LYS A 12 25.53 -15.16 10.85
N GLU A 13 25.03 -15.68 11.97
CA GLU A 13 24.04 -16.75 11.92
C GLU A 13 22.95 -16.32 10.94
N PRO A 14 22.48 -17.23 10.07
CA PRO A 14 21.41 -16.91 9.14
C PRO A 14 20.23 -16.39 9.97
N GLU A 15 19.84 -15.14 9.72
CA GLU A 15 18.68 -14.55 10.38
C GLU A 15 17.45 -15.34 9.93
N LEU A 16 16.90 -16.13 10.84
CA LEU A 16 15.68 -16.89 10.61
C LEU A 16 14.50 -15.93 10.74
N PHE A 17 13.78 -15.74 9.64
CA PHE A 17 12.54 -14.98 9.60
C PHE A 17 11.35 -15.93 9.57
N GLN A 18 10.23 -15.54 10.21
CA GLN A 18 8.99 -16.30 10.13
C GLN A 18 8.38 -16.23 8.72
N THR A 19 8.45 -15.05 8.08
CA THR A 19 8.02 -14.86 6.70
C THR A 19 9.03 -14.05 5.87
N VAL A 20 8.92 -14.12 4.54
CA VAL A 20 9.72 -13.28 3.64
C VAL A 20 9.40 -11.79 3.85
N ALA A 21 8.14 -11.45 4.12
CA ALA A 21 7.72 -10.07 4.39
C ALA A 21 8.43 -9.50 5.62
N ASP A 22 8.56 -10.26 6.71
CA ASP A 22 9.30 -9.86 7.91
C ASP A 22 10.78 -9.59 7.61
N GLY A 23 11.38 -10.45 6.78
CA GLY A 23 12.75 -10.28 6.32
C GLY A 23 12.96 -8.98 5.55
N LEU A 24 12.07 -8.70 4.59
CA LEU A 24 12.12 -7.46 3.80
C LEU A 24 11.89 -6.22 4.66
N LYS A 25 10.92 -6.25 5.58
CA LYS A 25 10.61 -5.17 6.52
C LYS A 25 11.80 -4.83 7.40
N ARG A 26 12.49 -5.86 7.91
CA ARG A 26 13.71 -5.67 8.71
C ARG A 26 14.86 -5.12 7.88
N LEU A 27 15.07 -5.64 6.67
CA LEU A 27 16.12 -5.13 5.76
C LEU A 27 15.88 -3.66 5.41
N TYR A 28 14.64 -3.29 5.07
CA TYR A 28 14.26 -1.91 4.82
C TYR A 28 14.62 -1.00 6.00
N ARG A 29 14.13 -1.31 7.20
CA ARG A 29 14.35 -0.50 8.41
C ARG A 29 15.82 -0.40 8.83
N THR A 30 16.61 -1.45 8.63
CA THR A 30 17.99 -1.51 9.13
C THR A 30 19.04 -1.03 8.11
N LYS A 31 18.71 -1.04 6.82
CA LYS A 31 19.67 -0.75 5.74
C LYS A 31 19.25 0.42 4.87
N LEU A 32 17.97 0.51 4.52
CA LEU A 32 17.51 1.43 3.48
C LEU A 32 16.95 2.71 4.10
N LEU A 33 16.07 2.61 5.09
CA LEU A 33 15.48 3.76 5.77
C LEU A 33 16.53 4.75 6.33
N PRO A 34 17.61 4.33 7.00
CA PRO A 34 18.62 5.28 7.48
C PRO A 34 19.32 6.06 6.35
N LEU A 35 19.41 5.45 5.16
CA LEU A 35 19.98 6.09 3.97
C LEU A 35 18.97 7.06 3.35
N GLU A 36 17.69 6.68 3.27
CA GLU A 36 16.62 7.57 2.81
C GLU A 36 16.53 8.84 3.68
N GLU A 37 16.58 8.68 5.00
CA GLU A 37 16.55 9.80 5.95
C GLU A 37 17.79 10.69 5.85
N ALA A 38 18.99 10.10 5.75
CA ALA A 38 20.25 10.85 5.67
C ALA A 38 20.32 11.79 4.45
N TYR A 39 19.70 11.39 3.33
CA TYR A 39 19.68 12.17 2.09
C TYR A 39 18.33 12.80 1.78
N ARG A 40 17.40 12.81 2.74
CA ARG A 40 16.04 13.38 2.60
C ARG A 40 15.30 12.87 1.36
N TYR A 41 15.44 11.59 1.04
CA TYR A 41 14.83 10.97 -0.13
C TYR A 41 13.31 11.20 -0.21
N HIS A 42 12.65 11.21 0.95
CA HIS A 42 11.20 11.38 1.08
C HIS A 42 10.67 12.74 0.65
N ASP A 43 11.54 13.76 0.61
CA ASP A 43 11.17 15.10 0.14
C ASP A 43 11.12 15.17 -1.40
N PHE A 44 11.70 14.18 -2.10
CA PHE A 44 11.88 14.22 -3.56
C PHE A 44 11.12 13.12 -4.31
N HIS A 45 11.05 11.91 -3.76
CA HIS A 45 10.61 10.74 -4.53
C HIS A 45 9.40 10.06 -3.92
N SER A 46 9.54 9.46 -2.74
CA SER A 46 8.44 8.74 -2.10
C SER A 46 8.57 8.74 -0.57
N PRO A 47 7.45 8.78 0.16
CA PRO A 47 7.47 8.66 1.62
C PRO A 47 8.00 7.31 2.09
N ALA A 48 8.50 7.27 3.32
CA ALA A 48 8.96 6.05 3.98
C ALA A 48 7.91 4.93 3.92
N LEU A 49 8.35 3.69 3.77
CA LEU A 49 7.47 2.53 3.77
C LEU A 49 6.95 2.27 5.18
N GLU A 50 5.65 2.05 5.29
CA GLU A 50 4.97 1.68 6.53
C GLU A 50 4.75 0.17 6.58
N ASP A 51 4.35 -0.32 7.74
CA ASP A 51 4.11 -1.75 7.97
C ASP A 51 3.05 -2.30 7.04
N ALA A 52 1.99 -1.50 6.80
CA ALA A 52 0.96 -1.83 5.83
C ALA A 52 1.56 -2.14 4.46
N ASP A 53 2.56 -1.40 3.98
CA ASP A 53 3.15 -1.60 2.65
C ASP A 53 3.76 -3.01 2.47
N PHE A 54 4.19 -3.65 3.55
CA PHE A 54 4.71 -5.02 3.54
C PHE A 54 3.62 -6.08 3.80
N ASP A 55 2.63 -5.74 4.63
CA ASP A 55 1.60 -6.66 5.10
C ASP A 55 0.35 -6.68 4.18
N ASN A 56 0.32 -5.80 3.18
CA ASN A 56 -0.80 -5.66 2.25
C ASN A 56 -0.98 -6.86 1.33
N LYS A 57 -2.26 -7.15 1.04
CA LYS A 57 -2.62 -8.10 -0.02
C LYS A 57 -2.27 -7.50 -1.40
N PRO A 58 -1.90 -8.34 -2.39
CA PRO A 58 -1.69 -7.88 -3.76
C PRO A 58 -2.89 -7.08 -4.28
N MET A 59 -2.61 -5.97 -4.95
CA MET A 59 -3.62 -5.07 -5.51
C MET A 59 -3.61 -5.13 -7.04
N VAL A 60 -4.80 -5.07 -7.64
CA VAL A 60 -4.99 -4.97 -9.09
C VAL A 60 -5.62 -3.62 -9.40
N LEU A 61 -4.93 -2.81 -10.20
CA LEU A 61 -5.44 -1.51 -10.65
C LEU A 61 -6.03 -1.64 -12.05
N LEU A 62 -7.30 -1.28 -12.21
CA LEU A 62 -7.99 -1.26 -13.51
C LEU A 62 -8.01 0.15 -14.07
N VAL A 63 -7.34 0.35 -15.22
CA VAL A 63 -7.30 1.63 -15.93
C VAL A 63 -7.95 1.46 -17.29
N GLY A 64 -8.76 2.44 -17.69
CA GLY A 64 -9.43 2.43 -18.99
C GLY A 64 -10.42 3.59 -19.13
N GLN A 65 -10.77 3.93 -20.37
CA GLN A 65 -11.70 5.01 -20.69
C GLN A 65 -13.10 4.79 -20.11
N TYR A 66 -13.95 5.81 -20.20
CA TYR A 66 -15.35 5.71 -19.79
C TYR A 66 -16.06 4.57 -20.54
N SER A 67 -16.97 3.90 -19.84
CA SER A 67 -17.84 2.85 -20.41
C SER A 67 -17.13 1.64 -21.04
N THR A 68 -15.85 1.41 -20.75
CA THR A 68 -15.11 0.21 -21.20
C THR A 68 -15.38 -1.06 -20.35
N GLY A 69 -16.35 -1.02 -19.44
CA GLY A 69 -16.76 -2.19 -18.66
C GLY A 69 -15.91 -2.49 -17.43
N LYS A 70 -15.11 -1.55 -16.90
CA LYS A 70 -14.29 -1.75 -15.69
C LYS A 70 -15.09 -2.28 -14.49
N THR A 71 -16.21 -1.62 -14.18
CA THR A 71 -17.10 -2.01 -13.07
C THR A 71 -17.72 -3.40 -13.32
N THR A 72 -18.12 -3.65 -14.56
CA THR A 72 -18.66 -4.96 -14.99
C THR A 72 -17.61 -6.06 -14.89
N PHE A 73 -16.34 -5.77 -15.20
CA PHE A 73 -15.23 -6.71 -15.08
C PHE A 73 -14.98 -7.10 -13.63
N ILE A 74 -14.98 -6.14 -12.69
CA ILE A 74 -14.87 -6.44 -11.25
C ILE A 74 -16.05 -7.32 -10.82
N ARG A 75 -17.30 -6.93 -11.15
CA ARG A 75 -18.50 -7.73 -10.85
C ARG A 75 -18.38 -9.15 -11.39
N HIS A 76 -17.87 -9.30 -12.61
CA HIS A 76 -17.70 -10.61 -13.24
C HIS A 76 -16.69 -11.48 -12.49
N LEU A 77 -15.56 -10.92 -12.08
CA LEU A 77 -14.56 -11.64 -11.26
C LEU A 77 -15.06 -12.02 -9.87
N LEU A 78 -15.90 -11.18 -9.27
CA LEU A 78 -16.47 -11.43 -7.93
C LEU A 78 -17.70 -12.34 -7.97
N GLU A 79 -18.29 -12.55 -9.15
CA GLU A 79 -19.60 -13.18 -9.36
C GLU A 79 -20.72 -12.60 -8.48
N ASN A 80 -20.54 -11.37 -8.00
CA ASN A 80 -21.45 -10.69 -7.08
C ASN A 80 -21.37 -9.17 -7.27
N GLU A 81 -22.42 -8.48 -6.83
CA GLU A 81 -22.41 -7.02 -6.72
C GLU A 81 -21.61 -6.58 -5.49
N PHE A 82 -21.06 -5.35 -5.53
CA PHE A 82 -20.29 -4.77 -4.43
C PHE A 82 -20.85 -3.39 -4.07
N PRO A 83 -20.82 -2.99 -2.79
CA PRO A 83 -21.33 -1.69 -2.35
C PRO A 83 -20.69 -0.52 -3.10
N GLY A 84 -21.52 0.44 -3.51
CA GLY A 84 -21.07 1.62 -4.24
C GLY A 84 -20.90 1.42 -5.75
N MET A 85 -21.16 0.22 -6.30
CA MET A 85 -21.16 0.05 -7.74
C MET A 85 -22.30 0.83 -8.41
N ARG A 86 -21.97 1.51 -9.51
CA ARG A 86 -22.94 2.12 -10.43
C ARG A 86 -22.54 1.73 -11.85
N ILE A 87 -23.43 1.03 -12.54
CA ILE A 87 -23.26 0.66 -13.95
C ILE A 87 -24.36 1.39 -14.71
N GLY A 88 -23.97 2.36 -15.54
CA GLY A 88 -24.87 3.08 -16.43
C GLY A 88 -24.17 3.52 -17.70
N PRO A 89 -24.94 3.89 -18.75
CA PRO A 89 -24.41 4.32 -20.04
C PRO A 89 -23.68 5.67 -19.96
N GLU A 90 -24.01 6.49 -18.95
CA GLU A 90 -23.37 7.78 -18.65
C GLU A 90 -22.07 7.58 -17.84
N PRO A 91 -21.16 8.58 -17.79
CA PRO A 91 -19.99 8.54 -16.92
C PRO A 91 -20.43 8.38 -15.45
N THR A 92 -20.37 7.15 -14.95
CA THR A 92 -21.02 6.75 -13.69
C THR A 92 -20.04 6.50 -12.56
N THR A 93 -18.73 6.51 -12.85
CA THR A 93 -17.66 6.39 -11.85
C THR A 93 -16.67 7.53 -12.08
N ASP A 94 -16.82 8.59 -11.30
CA ASP A 94 -15.98 9.79 -11.27
C ASP A 94 -14.95 9.79 -10.12
N SER A 95 -14.93 8.72 -9.33
CA SER A 95 -14.10 8.56 -8.13
C SER A 95 -13.30 7.26 -8.15
N PHE A 96 -12.25 7.20 -7.33
CA PHE A 96 -11.48 5.98 -7.10
C PHE A 96 -12.22 5.08 -6.12
N ILE A 97 -12.38 3.80 -6.46
CA ILE A 97 -13.03 2.80 -5.61
C ILE A 97 -12.02 1.69 -5.29
N ALA A 98 -11.73 1.49 -4.00
CA ALA A 98 -10.96 0.36 -3.51
C ALA A 98 -11.91 -0.76 -3.05
N VAL A 99 -12.10 -1.78 -3.87
CA VAL A 99 -12.88 -2.96 -3.48
C VAL A 99 -12.01 -3.90 -2.67
N MET A 100 -12.40 -4.14 -1.41
CA MET A 100 -11.63 -4.94 -0.45
C MET A 100 -12.54 -5.90 0.31
N HIS A 101 -11.96 -6.97 0.84
CA HIS A 101 -12.65 -7.85 1.76
C HIS A 101 -13.00 -7.11 3.08
N GLY A 102 -14.21 -7.34 3.57
CA GLY A 102 -14.70 -6.97 4.89
C GLY A 102 -15.63 -8.06 5.44
N GLU A 103 -15.80 -8.09 6.77
CA GLU A 103 -16.70 -9.03 7.45
C GLU A 103 -18.18 -8.78 7.13
N GLN A 104 -18.50 -7.53 6.79
CA GLN A 104 -19.83 -7.08 6.42
C GLN A 104 -19.74 -6.19 5.19
N ASP A 105 -20.79 -6.22 4.37
CA ASP A 105 -20.93 -5.32 3.23
C ASP A 105 -21.11 -3.89 3.72
N GLY A 106 -20.23 -3.00 3.25
CA GLY A 106 -20.24 -1.61 3.66
C GLY A 106 -19.35 -0.75 2.78
N LEU A 107 -19.53 0.56 2.89
CA LEU A 107 -18.73 1.57 2.21
C LEU A 107 -17.97 2.39 3.26
N VAL A 108 -16.65 2.49 3.09
CA VAL A 108 -15.79 3.32 3.93
C VAL A 108 -15.38 4.55 3.12
N PRO A 109 -15.68 5.78 3.58
CA PRO A 109 -15.29 6.99 2.87
C PRO A 109 -13.78 7.17 2.87
N GLY A 110 -13.22 7.81 1.83
CA GLY A 110 -11.78 7.98 1.65
C GLY A 110 -11.10 8.66 2.85
N ASN A 111 -11.74 9.67 3.43
CA ASN A 111 -11.26 10.35 4.64
C ASN A 111 -11.07 9.40 5.84
N ALA A 112 -11.94 8.40 5.99
CA ALA A 112 -11.80 7.38 7.03
C ALA A 112 -10.80 6.29 6.65
N LEU A 113 -10.69 5.98 5.36
CA LEU A 113 -9.77 4.96 4.86
C LEU A 113 -8.29 5.37 5.04
N VAL A 114 -7.96 6.63 4.82
CA VAL A 114 -6.58 7.13 4.92
C VAL A 114 -6.06 7.35 6.34
N VAL A 115 -6.92 7.20 7.36
CA VAL A 115 -6.50 7.25 8.76
C VAL A 115 -6.26 5.87 9.36
N ASP A 116 -6.66 4.79 8.67
CA ASP A 116 -6.45 3.41 9.14
C ASP A 116 -4.98 2.98 8.92
N PRO A 117 -4.20 2.73 10.00
CA PRO A 117 -2.80 2.29 9.91
C PRO A 117 -2.64 0.88 9.35
N LYS A 118 -3.71 0.09 9.27
CA LYS A 118 -3.65 -1.28 8.72
C LYS A 118 -3.89 -1.33 7.22
N LYS A 119 -4.10 -0.17 6.57
CA LYS A 119 -4.46 -0.09 5.15
C LYS A 119 -3.37 0.64 4.34
N PRO A 120 -3.15 0.27 3.06
CA PRO A 120 -2.14 0.89 2.19
C PRO A 120 -2.33 2.37 1.89
N PHE A 121 -3.42 2.99 2.34
CA PHE A 121 -3.95 4.18 1.69
C PHE A 121 -3.59 5.48 2.40
N ARG A 122 -2.88 5.44 3.54
CA ARG A 122 -2.53 6.64 4.31
C ARG A 122 -1.82 7.71 3.48
N LYS A 123 -0.96 7.27 2.55
CA LYS A 123 -0.19 8.15 1.66
C LYS A 123 -1.09 8.93 0.67
N LEU A 124 -2.32 8.46 0.42
CA LEU A 124 -3.29 9.18 -0.41
C LEU A 124 -3.79 10.48 0.25
N ASN A 125 -3.59 10.64 1.56
CA ASN A 125 -3.92 11.88 2.26
C ASN A 125 -3.17 13.10 1.69
N ALA A 126 -2.03 12.89 1.04
CA ALA A 126 -1.26 13.95 0.38
C ALA A 126 -2.02 14.64 -0.78
N PHE A 127 -3.00 13.96 -1.40
CA PHE A 127 -3.83 14.54 -2.47
C PHE A 127 -4.97 15.42 -1.94
N GLY A 128 -5.22 15.40 -0.63
CA GLY A 128 -6.20 16.25 0.05
C GLY A 128 -7.66 15.87 -0.19
N ASN A 129 -8.57 16.65 0.43
CA ASN A 129 -10.00 16.32 0.52
C ASN A 129 -10.69 16.19 -0.84
N ALA A 130 -10.25 16.90 -1.87
CA ALA A 130 -10.87 16.81 -3.20
C ALA A 130 -10.71 15.41 -3.83
N PHE A 131 -9.63 14.71 -3.50
CA PHE A 131 -9.38 13.34 -3.97
C PHE A 131 -10.04 12.27 -3.07
N LEU A 132 -10.19 12.57 -1.78
CA LEU A 132 -10.70 11.62 -0.78
C LEU A 132 -12.23 11.58 -0.66
N ASN A 133 -12.93 12.50 -1.34
CA ASN A 133 -14.38 12.62 -1.33
C ASN A 133 -15.04 11.87 -2.49
#